data_AF-A0A2G2R0K6-F1
#
_entry.id   AF-A0A2G2R0K6-F1
#
_cell.length_a   1.000
_cell.length_b   1.000
_cell.length_c   1.000
_cell.angle_alpha   90.00
_cell.angle_beta   90.00
_cell.angle_gamma   90.00
#
_symmetry.space_group_name_H-M   'P 1'
#
loop_
_entity.id
_entity.type
_entity.pdbx_description
1 polymer ?
#
loop_
_entity_poly.entity_id
_entity_poly.type
_entity_poly.pdbx_seq_one_letter_code
_entity_poly.pdbx_strand_id
1 'polypeptide(L)'
;MTIVDIIFYAIFISQIFLLSYHYPKKTYDRNVFVVRNFPASEYPKLYNLSLYADPSKAIHKAIRRYLFANIAIALFGVGLLVAMAVNGYAPSGIKENEDIVFIMFFFMLQALPYIWIEITTNNGLKNMRSAAKNNTRTADLNPRKLFDFISPLYVIVAVLAFISWIVYYLYNKGFTTPWDWQSYVTILGMTGMNLVLIGFGYKFLRGQKSDPHQAYKDQRQSIKTMIRVFVFASILMSLQLIVFDAINQNGWDRFEPIAMSIYFQIVIIFGVGQVLQMFKIEDIDFDVYKEDAKLV
;
A
#
# COMPACT_ATOMS: atom_id res chain seq x y z
N MET A 1 29.93 1.63 -17.93
CA MET A 1 28.82 1.03 -17.17
C MET A 1 29.37 -0.10 -16.33
N THR A 2 29.33 0.04 -15.01
CA THR A 2 29.74 -0.97 -14.03
C THR A 2 28.64 -2.02 -13.82
N ILE A 3 28.95 -3.13 -13.14
CA ILE A 3 27.93 -4.13 -12.75
C ILE A 3 26.85 -3.50 -11.87
N VAL A 4 27.22 -2.57 -10.97
CA VAL A 4 26.29 -1.89 -10.08
C VAL A 4 25.29 -1.05 -10.87
N ASP A 5 25.75 -0.35 -11.92
CA ASP A 5 24.89 0.43 -12.80
C ASP A 5 23.85 -0.48 -13.49
N ILE A 6 24.29 -1.64 -14.01
CA ILE A 6 23.40 -2.61 -14.66
C ILE A 6 22.32 -3.09 -13.69
N ILE A 7 22.72 -3.41 -12.44
CA ILE A 7 21.79 -3.83 -11.39
C ILE A 7 20.78 -2.72 -11.10
N PHE A 8 21.24 -1.47 -10.98
CA PHE A 8 20.36 -0.33 -10.79
C PHE A 8 19.31 -0.21 -11.90
N TYR A 9 19.73 -0.20 -13.17
CA TYR A 9 18.81 -0.13 -14.31
C TYR A 9 17.82 -1.30 -14.30
N ALA A 10 18.27 -2.53 -14.07
CA ALA A 10 17.41 -3.72 -14.03
C ALA A 10 16.36 -3.63 -12.90
N ILE A 11 16.78 -3.25 -11.70
CA ILE A 11 15.91 -3.11 -10.53
C ILE A 11 14.91 -1.97 -10.72
N PHE A 12 15.32 -0.85 -11.30
CA PHE A 12 14.41 0.28 -11.52
C PHE A 12 13.40 0.00 -12.64
N ILE A 13 13.80 -0.70 -13.71
CA ILE A 13 12.85 -1.23 -14.72
C ILE A 13 11.82 -2.15 -14.07
N SER A 14 12.27 -3.06 -13.19
CA SER A 14 11.37 -3.94 -12.43
C SER A 14 10.41 -3.14 -11.54
N GLN A 15 10.89 -2.09 -10.87
CA GLN A 15 10.04 -1.17 -10.11
C GLN A 15 8.98 -0.51 -11.00
N ILE A 16 9.36 0.04 -12.16
CA ILE A 16 8.42 0.64 -13.12
C ILE A 16 7.36 -0.38 -13.54
N PHE A 17 7.78 -1.57 -13.95
CA PHE A 17 6.88 -2.63 -14.39
C PHE A 17 5.89 -3.03 -13.28
N LEU A 18 6.38 -3.29 -12.07
CA LEU A 18 5.54 -3.75 -10.97
C LEU A 18 4.52 -2.69 -10.53
N LEU A 19 5.00 -1.46 -10.26
CA LEU A 19 4.21 -0.41 -9.64
C LEU A 19 3.32 0.35 -10.62
N SER A 20 3.74 0.48 -11.88
CA SER A 20 3.03 1.30 -12.88
C SER A 20 2.32 0.47 -13.95
N TYR A 21 2.53 -0.85 -14.01
CA TYR A 21 1.83 -1.70 -14.97
C TYR A 21 1.20 -2.95 -14.34
N HIS A 22 1.97 -3.83 -13.71
CA HIS A 22 1.50 -5.13 -13.25
C HIS A 22 0.35 -5.03 -12.24
N TYR A 23 0.57 -4.33 -11.13
CA TYR A 23 -0.46 -4.17 -10.10
C TYR A 23 -1.59 -3.24 -10.51
N PRO A 24 -1.35 -2.10 -11.19
CA PRO A 24 -2.44 -1.28 -11.72
C PRO A 24 -3.34 -2.03 -12.69
N LYS A 25 -2.79 -2.85 -13.57
CA LYS A 25 -3.56 -3.69 -14.50
C LYS A 25 -4.41 -4.71 -13.76
N LYS A 26 -3.85 -5.42 -12.77
CA LYS A 26 -4.64 -6.35 -11.93
C LYS A 26 -5.79 -5.66 -11.20
N THR A 27 -5.55 -4.46 -10.65
CA THR A 27 -6.59 -3.65 -10.02
C THR A 27 -7.65 -3.23 -11.03
N TYR A 28 -7.25 -2.80 -12.23
CA TYR A 28 -8.17 -2.47 -13.33
C TYR A 28 -9.06 -3.65 -13.70
N ASP A 29 -8.46 -4.81 -14.00
CA ASP A 29 -9.17 -6.02 -14.43
C ASP A 29 -10.18 -6.46 -13.37
N ARG A 30 -9.77 -6.44 -12.10
CA ARG A 30 -10.64 -6.76 -10.96
C ARG A 30 -11.85 -5.82 -10.86
N ASN A 31 -11.66 -4.52 -11.01
CA ASN A 31 -12.78 -3.57 -10.94
C ASN A 31 -13.68 -3.64 -12.17
N VAL A 32 -13.12 -3.87 -13.36
CA VAL A 32 -13.91 -4.08 -14.58
C VAL A 32 -14.75 -5.34 -14.47
N PHE A 33 -14.21 -6.41 -13.89
CA PHE A 33 -14.97 -7.63 -13.61
C PHE A 33 -16.20 -7.33 -12.75
N VAL A 34 -16.06 -6.55 -11.67
CA VAL A 34 -17.19 -6.19 -10.79
C VAL A 34 -18.27 -5.44 -11.55
N VAL A 35 -17.89 -4.39 -12.29
CA VAL A 35 -18.85 -3.55 -13.02
C VAL A 35 -19.60 -4.34 -14.11
N ARG A 36 -18.96 -5.35 -14.70
CA ARG A 36 -19.56 -6.18 -15.75
C ARG A 36 -20.48 -7.27 -15.21
N ASN A 37 -20.09 -7.94 -14.13
CA ASN A 37 -20.82 -9.11 -13.62
C ASN A 37 -21.86 -8.77 -12.54
N PHE A 38 -21.71 -7.61 -11.88
CA PHE A 38 -22.62 -7.17 -10.83
C PHE A 38 -23.18 -5.79 -11.20
N PRO A 39 -24.08 -5.68 -12.19
CA PRO A 39 -24.57 -4.39 -12.67
C PRO A 39 -25.51 -3.70 -11.67
N ALA A 40 -25.61 -2.37 -11.77
CA ALA A 40 -26.45 -1.56 -10.87
C ALA A 40 -27.94 -1.91 -10.90
N SER A 41 -28.44 -2.50 -11.99
CA SER A 41 -29.82 -2.97 -12.10
C SER A 41 -30.14 -4.15 -11.18
N GLU A 42 -29.16 -5.01 -10.91
CA GLU A 42 -29.32 -6.22 -10.08
C GLU A 42 -28.75 -6.04 -8.68
N TYR A 43 -27.69 -5.21 -8.55
CA TYR A 43 -26.96 -4.97 -7.30
C TYR A 43 -26.99 -3.48 -6.89
N PRO A 44 -28.18 -2.85 -6.74
CA PRO A 44 -28.29 -1.41 -6.59
C PRO A 44 -27.59 -0.85 -5.34
N LYS A 45 -27.46 -1.64 -4.25
CA LYS A 45 -26.77 -1.18 -3.03
C LYS A 45 -25.27 -0.99 -3.24
N LEU A 46 -24.65 -1.70 -4.19
CA LEU A 46 -23.22 -1.55 -4.53
C LEU A 46 -22.94 -0.20 -5.21
N TYR A 47 -23.95 0.33 -5.90
CA TYR A 47 -23.86 1.56 -6.70
C TYR A 47 -24.63 2.72 -6.08
N ASN A 48 -25.05 2.60 -4.82
CA ASN A 48 -25.85 3.59 -4.11
C ASN A 48 -25.01 4.82 -3.69
N LEU A 49 -24.20 5.31 -4.64
CA LEU A 49 -23.60 6.62 -4.67
C LEU A 49 -24.70 7.57 -5.16
N SER A 50 -25.49 8.10 -4.25
CA SER A 50 -26.69 8.93 -4.49
C SER A 50 -26.50 10.22 -5.32
N LEU A 51 -25.36 10.39 -6.00
CA LEU A 51 -24.96 11.60 -6.72
C LEU A 51 -24.75 11.42 -8.23
N TYR A 52 -24.67 10.19 -8.75
CA TYR A 52 -24.43 9.96 -10.19
C TYR A 52 -25.67 9.44 -10.90
N ALA A 53 -26.06 10.09 -12.00
CA ALA A 53 -27.16 9.66 -12.87
C ALA A 53 -26.89 8.28 -13.54
N ASP A 54 -25.61 7.94 -13.76
CA ASP A 54 -25.16 6.64 -14.26
C ASP A 54 -23.88 6.21 -13.50
N PRO A 55 -24.03 5.50 -12.37
CA PRO A 55 -22.91 5.09 -11.53
C PRO A 55 -21.91 4.17 -12.25
N SER A 56 -22.40 3.24 -13.07
CA SER A 56 -21.58 2.28 -13.80
C SER A 56 -20.64 2.98 -14.77
N LYS A 57 -21.14 3.96 -15.53
CA LYS A 57 -20.32 4.75 -16.46
C LYS A 57 -19.31 5.64 -15.73
N ALA A 58 -19.70 6.23 -14.59
CA ALA A 58 -18.81 7.05 -13.77
C ALA A 58 -17.64 6.21 -13.22
N ILE A 59 -17.93 5.03 -12.66
CA ILE A 59 -16.93 4.09 -12.15
C ILE A 59 -16.01 3.62 -13.29
N HIS A 60 -16.57 3.25 -14.44
CA HIS A 60 -15.78 2.81 -15.59
C HIS A 60 -14.84 3.92 -16.11
N LYS A 61 -15.26 5.19 -16.07
CA LYS A 61 -14.41 6.33 -16.42
C LYS A 61 -13.27 6.53 -15.40
N ALA A 62 -13.55 6.38 -14.10
CA ALA A 62 -12.55 6.50 -13.05
C ALA A 62 -11.47 5.40 -13.16
N ILE A 63 -11.88 4.15 -13.33
CA ILE A 63 -10.97 3.00 -13.47
C ILE A 63 -10.08 3.13 -14.73
N ARG A 64 -10.63 3.62 -15.86
CA ARG A 64 -9.84 3.90 -17.07
C ARG A 64 -8.83 5.02 -16.86
N ARG A 65 -9.21 6.11 -16.20
CA ARG A 65 -8.30 7.21 -15.85
C ARG A 65 -7.17 6.73 -14.95
N TYR A 66 -7.47 5.86 -13.98
CA TYR A 66 -6.45 5.25 -13.12
C TYR A 66 -5.45 4.44 -13.94
N LEU A 67 -5.91 3.56 -14.82
CA LEU A 67 -5.01 2.77 -15.66
C LEU A 67 -4.17 3.66 -16.59
N PHE A 68 -4.80 4.66 -17.22
CA PHE A 68 -4.11 5.61 -18.08
C PHE A 68 -3.02 6.40 -17.34
N ALA A 69 -3.31 6.89 -16.13
CA ALA A 69 -2.33 7.60 -15.31
C ALA A 69 -1.11 6.70 -15.00
N ASN A 70 -1.35 5.44 -14.64
CA ASN A 70 -0.28 4.47 -14.37
C ASN A 70 0.55 4.17 -15.63
N ILE A 71 -0.08 3.97 -16.78
CA ILE A 71 0.62 3.75 -18.06
C ILE A 71 1.46 4.99 -18.44
N ALA A 72 0.90 6.20 -18.27
CA ALA A 72 1.63 7.43 -18.53
C ALA A 72 2.88 7.56 -17.63
N ILE A 73 2.75 7.24 -16.34
CA ILE A 73 3.89 7.21 -15.41
C ILE A 73 4.90 6.13 -15.82
N ALA A 74 4.45 4.96 -16.28
CA ALA A 74 5.34 3.90 -16.75
C ALA A 74 6.16 4.35 -17.98
N LEU A 75 5.49 4.93 -18.98
CA LEU A 75 6.15 5.45 -20.18
C LEU A 75 7.12 6.59 -19.85
N PHE A 76 6.74 7.47 -18.93
CA PHE A 76 7.63 8.52 -18.43
C PHE A 76 8.87 7.93 -17.76
N GLY A 77 8.71 6.94 -16.88
CA GLY A 77 9.83 6.24 -16.23
C GLY A 77 10.77 5.55 -17.21
N VAL A 78 10.23 4.85 -18.20
CA VAL A 78 11.03 4.21 -19.26
C VAL A 78 11.76 5.27 -20.10
N GLY A 79 11.09 6.37 -20.45
CA GLY A 79 11.71 7.48 -21.17
C GLY A 79 12.87 8.11 -20.39
N LEU A 80 12.70 8.32 -19.09
CA LEU A 80 13.77 8.79 -18.19
C LEU A 80 14.95 7.82 -18.16
N LEU A 81 14.69 6.51 -18.05
CA LEU A 81 15.76 5.51 -18.07
C LEU A 81 16.55 5.49 -19.37
N VAL A 82 15.88 5.61 -20.51
CA VAL A 82 16.54 5.70 -21.81
C VAL A 82 17.38 6.98 -21.88
N ALA A 83 16.86 8.11 -21.41
CA ALA A 83 17.62 9.36 -21.36
C ALA A 83 18.85 9.25 -20.44
N MET A 84 18.71 8.63 -19.27
CA MET A 84 19.82 8.34 -18.35
C MET A 84 20.89 7.47 -19.02
N ALA A 85 20.48 6.37 -19.66
CA ALA A 85 21.40 5.46 -20.34
C ALA A 85 22.15 6.15 -21.50
N VAL A 86 21.46 6.97 -22.31
CA VAL A 86 22.06 7.70 -23.43
C VAL A 86 23.06 8.77 -22.94
N ASN A 87 22.77 9.43 -21.82
CA ASN A 87 23.67 10.43 -21.23
C ASN A 87 24.77 9.81 -20.34
N GLY A 88 24.84 8.48 -20.24
CA GLY A 88 25.85 7.80 -19.44
C GLY A 88 25.70 7.99 -17.92
N TYR A 89 24.48 8.26 -17.45
CA TYR A 89 24.20 8.40 -16.02
C TYR A 89 24.51 7.09 -15.27
N ALA A 90 25.17 7.24 -14.12
CA ALA A 90 25.46 6.18 -13.17
C ALA A 90 25.28 6.72 -11.75
N PRO A 91 24.73 5.93 -10.81
CA PRO A 91 24.63 6.35 -9.41
C PRO A 91 25.97 6.82 -8.86
N SER A 92 25.95 7.97 -8.18
CA SER A 92 27.14 8.60 -7.65
C SER A 92 27.80 7.70 -6.60
N GLY A 93 29.14 7.65 -6.64
CA GLY A 93 29.93 7.04 -5.55
C GLY A 93 30.26 8.01 -4.43
N ILE A 94 29.83 9.27 -4.56
CA ILE A 94 29.96 10.31 -3.55
C ILE A 94 28.57 10.48 -2.97
N LYS A 95 28.50 10.66 -1.65
CA LYS A 95 27.24 10.86 -0.93
C LYS A 95 26.59 12.19 -1.29
N GLU A 96 25.90 12.18 -2.41
CA GLU A 96 25.00 13.21 -2.90
C GLU A 96 23.61 12.56 -2.90
N ASN A 97 22.74 12.98 -1.97
CA ASN A 97 21.42 12.36 -1.78
C ASN A 97 20.49 12.47 -3.01
N GLU A 98 20.97 13.01 -4.12
CA GLU A 98 20.23 13.27 -5.36
C GLU A 98 19.61 12.01 -5.95
N ASP A 99 20.36 10.91 -5.98
CA ASP A 99 19.92 9.65 -6.57
C ASP A 99 18.80 8.99 -5.75
N ILE A 100 18.94 8.98 -4.42
CA ILE A 100 17.86 8.51 -3.53
C ILE A 100 16.62 9.39 -3.68
N VAL A 101 16.81 10.70 -3.70
CA VAL A 101 15.72 11.68 -3.80
C VAL A 101 14.96 11.48 -5.11
N PHE A 102 15.66 11.22 -6.23
CA PHE A 102 15.04 10.85 -7.49
C PHE A 102 14.15 9.60 -7.37
N ILE A 103 14.68 8.50 -6.80
CA ILE A 103 13.93 7.25 -6.63
C ILE A 103 12.71 7.45 -5.73
N MET A 104 12.85 8.23 -4.66
CA MET A 104 11.75 8.59 -3.77
C MET A 104 10.66 9.39 -4.49
N PHE A 105 11.02 10.45 -5.22
CA PHE A 105 10.05 11.25 -5.96
C PHE A 105 9.35 10.45 -7.05
N PHE A 106 10.09 9.59 -7.75
CA PHE A 106 9.50 8.72 -8.75
C PHE A 106 8.51 7.73 -8.11
N PHE A 107 8.87 7.12 -6.98
CA PHE A 107 7.93 6.28 -6.23
C PHE A 107 6.70 7.05 -5.75
N MET A 108 6.86 8.29 -5.26
CA MET A 108 5.72 9.13 -4.88
C MET A 108 4.79 9.38 -6.07
N LEU A 109 5.34 9.68 -7.24
CA LEU A 109 4.58 9.81 -8.48
C LEU A 109 3.83 8.51 -8.81
N GLN A 110 4.49 7.36 -8.69
CA GLN A 110 3.86 6.04 -8.87
C GLN A 110 2.77 5.74 -7.83
N ALA A 111 2.87 6.28 -6.62
CA ALA A 111 1.89 6.08 -5.55
C ALA A 111 0.62 6.95 -5.73
N LEU A 112 0.69 8.07 -6.46
CA LEU A 112 -0.43 9.01 -6.60
C LEU A 112 -1.73 8.35 -7.14
N PRO A 113 -1.72 7.51 -8.19
CA PRO A 113 -2.93 6.85 -8.65
C PRO A 113 -3.56 5.94 -7.58
N TYR A 114 -2.76 5.30 -6.73
CA TYR A 114 -3.25 4.47 -5.62
C TYR A 114 -3.91 5.31 -4.53
N ILE A 115 -3.26 6.41 -4.14
CA ILE A 115 -3.81 7.37 -3.18
C ILE A 115 -5.14 7.92 -3.70
N TRP A 116 -5.22 8.24 -5.00
CA TRP A 116 -6.45 8.71 -5.61
C TRP A 116 -7.59 7.69 -5.52
N ILE A 117 -7.33 6.42 -5.87
CA ILE A 117 -8.32 5.35 -5.70
C ILE A 117 -8.76 5.21 -4.24
N GLU A 118 -7.82 5.22 -3.30
CA GLU A 118 -8.12 5.06 -1.88
C GLU A 118 -9.00 6.19 -1.34
N ILE A 119 -8.73 7.44 -1.74
CA ILE A 119 -9.57 8.60 -1.38
C ILE A 119 -10.97 8.43 -1.99
N THR A 120 -11.07 8.08 -3.27
CA THR A 120 -12.38 7.89 -3.93
C THR A 120 -13.18 6.75 -3.32
N THR A 121 -12.53 5.64 -2.97
CA THR A 121 -13.13 4.48 -2.29
C THR A 121 -13.65 4.89 -0.92
N ASN A 122 -12.84 5.58 -0.11
CA ASN A 122 -13.25 6.03 1.22
C ASN A 122 -14.44 7.00 1.16
N ASN A 123 -14.46 7.91 0.18
CA ASN A 123 -15.60 8.80 -0.03
C ASN A 123 -16.84 8.01 -0.48
N GLY A 124 -16.68 7.01 -1.35
CA GLY A 124 -17.76 6.12 -1.75
C GLY A 124 -18.37 5.35 -0.58
N LEU A 125 -17.53 4.77 0.28
CA LEU A 125 -17.95 4.04 1.48
C LEU A 125 -18.67 4.95 2.49
N LYS A 126 -18.22 6.20 2.66
CA LYS A 126 -18.94 7.20 3.45
C LYS A 126 -20.34 7.47 2.90
N ASN A 127 -20.46 7.65 1.59
CA ASN A 127 -21.75 7.89 0.93
C ASN A 127 -22.68 6.68 1.06
N MET A 128 -22.18 5.46 0.86
CA MET A 128 -22.95 4.23 1.07
C MET A 128 -23.50 4.14 2.50
N ARG A 129 -22.67 4.49 3.49
CA ARG A 129 -23.10 4.52 4.90
C ARG A 129 -24.17 5.57 5.16
N SER A 130 -24.06 6.76 4.57
CA SER A 130 -25.06 7.82 4.70
C SER A 130 -26.38 7.47 3.99
N ALA A 131 -26.33 6.72 2.90
CA ALA A 131 -27.50 6.29 2.13
C ALA A 131 -28.19 5.05 2.71
N ALA A 132 -27.49 4.26 3.53
CA ALA A 132 -28.06 3.09 4.19
C ALA A 132 -29.19 3.51 5.15
N LYS A 133 -30.44 3.32 4.72
CA LYS A 133 -31.62 3.42 5.60
C LYS A 133 -31.45 2.35 6.69
N ASN A 134 -31.28 2.79 7.94
CA ASN A 134 -31.06 1.91 9.09
C ASN A 134 -32.07 0.75 9.09
N ASN A 135 -31.60 -0.47 8.87
CA ASN A 135 -32.28 -1.69 9.29
C ASN A 135 -31.24 -2.48 10.09
N THR A 136 -31.49 -2.54 11.40
CA THR A 136 -30.87 -3.44 12.39
C THR A 136 -29.38 -3.76 12.21
N ARG A 137 -28.52 -3.20 13.10
CA ARG A 137 -27.14 -3.66 13.26
C ARG A 137 -27.14 -5.16 13.61
N THR A 138 -27.05 -6.03 12.62
CA THR A 138 -26.72 -7.44 12.81
C THR A 138 -25.21 -7.52 13.01
N ALA A 139 -24.77 -7.16 14.21
CA ALA A 139 -23.41 -7.42 14.63
C ALA A 139 -23.37 -8.84 15.19
N ASP A 140 -22.60 -9.71 14.54
CA ASP A 140 -22.14 -10.91 15.21
C ASP A 140 -21.31 -10.44 16.42
N LEU A 141 -21.73 -10.83 17.63
CA LEU A 141 -21.23 -10.30 18.90
C LEU A 141 -19.82 -10.79 19.26
N ASN A 142 -19.17 -11.55 18.37
CA ASN A 142 -17.83 -12.06 18.58
C ASN A 142 -16.79 -10.92 18.65
N PRO A 143 -16.11 -10.74 19.81
CA PRO A 143 -15.07 -9.73 19.94
C PRO A 143 -13.93 -10.01 18.97
N ARG A 144 -13.54 -9.00 18.19
CA ARG A 144 -12.41 -9.07 17.26
C ARG A 144 -11.10 -8.93 18.02
N LYS A 145 -10.37 -10.02 18.24
CA LYS A 145 -9.04 -10.01 18.87
C LYS A 145 -7.95 -9.99 17.80
N LEU A 146 -6.81 -9.36 18.09
CA LEU A 146 -5.70 -9.24 17.13
C LEU A 146 -5.25 -10.60 16.58
N PHE A 147 -5.10 -11.60 17.47
CA PHE A 147 -4.58 -12.92 17.12
C PHE A 147 -5.57 -13.82 16.39
N ASP A 148 -6.83 -13.37 16.22
CA ASP A 148 -7.77 -14.02 15.31
C ASP A 148 -7.41 -13.75 13.84
N PHE A 149 -6.60 -12.71 13.58
CA PHE A 149 -6.29 -12.19 12.25
C PHE A 149 -4.81 -12.39 11.86
N ILE A 150 -3.91 -12.50 12.83
CA ILE A 150 -2.48 -12.72 12.58
C ILE A 150 -1.86 -13.62 13.66
N SER A 151 -0.91 -14.47 13.25
CA SER A 151 -0.15 -15.27 14.21
C SER A 151 0.66 -14.37 15.15
N PRO A 152 0.68 -14.64 16.48
CA PRO A 152 1.52 -13.91 17.44
C PRO A 152 2.99 -13.84 17.03
N LEU A 153 3.48 -14.87 16.33
CA LEU A 153 4.86 -14.93 15.84
C LEU A 153 5.22 -13.72 14.97
N TYR A 154 4.35 -13.29 14.05
CA TYR A 154 4.64 -12.15 13.19
C TYR A 154 4.69 -10.83 13.96
N VAL A 155 3.88 -10.71 15.02
CA VAL A 155 3.91 -9.53 15.90
C VAL A 155 5.21 -9.52 16.70
N ILE A 156 5.64 -10.67 17.22
CA ILE A 156 6.93 -10.81 17.90
C ILE A 156 8.08 -10.45 16.96
N VAL A 157 8.06 -10.94 15.71
CA VAL A 157 9.07 -10.60 14.69
C VAL A 157 9.08 -9.09 14.40
N ALA A 158 7.92 -8.44 14.31
CA ALA A 158 7.86 -6.98 14.14
C ALA A 158 8.49 -6.22 15.30
N VAL A 159 8.19 -6.61 16.54
CA VAL A 159 8.79 -6.02 17.73
C VAL A 159 10.30 -6.25 17.76
N LEU A 160 10.75 -7.47 17.48
CA LEU A 160 12.18 -7.80 17.43
C LEU A 160 12.89 -7.02 16.33
N ALA A 161 12.33 -6.91 15.13
CA ALA A 161 12.92 -6.13 14.04
C ALA A 161 13.09 -4.65 14.42
N PHE A 162 12.08 -4.06 15.08
CA PHE A 162 12.15 -2.68 15.55
C PHE A 162 13.21 -2.49 16.64
N ILE A 163 13.26 -3.39 17.64
CA ILE A 163 14.28 -3.35 18.70
C ILE A 163 15.67 -3.56 18.12
N SER A 164 15.85 -4.53 17.23
CA SER A 164 17.12 -4.78 16.54
C SER A 164 17.59 -3.57 15.77
N TRP A 165 16.69 -2.87 15.08
CA TRP A 165 17.03 -1.62 14.41
C TRP A 165 17.47 -0.54 15.39
N ILE A 166 16.74 -0.31 16.49
CA ILE A 166 17.14 0.68 17.51
C ILE A 166 18.53 0.37 18.07
N VAL A 167 18.75 -0.89 18.47
CA VAL A 167 20.02 -1.33 19.06
C VAL A 167 21.16 -1.13 18.07
N TYR A 168 20.98 -1.54 16.82
CA TYR A 168 21.97 -1.36 15.75
C TYR A 168 22.27 0.13 15.54
N TYR A 169 21.24 0.95 15.38
CA TYR A 169 21.37 2.39 15.15
C TYR A 169 22.14 3.09 16.29
N LEU A 170 21.78 2.81 17.55
CA LEU A 170 22.43 3.41 18.72
C LEU A 170 23.86 2.90 18.90
N TYR A 171 24.11 1.62 18.64
CA TYR A 171 25.46 1.05 18.69
C TYR A 171 26.39 1.76 17.70
N ASN A 172 25.93 1.98 16.47
CA ASN A 172 26.73 2.61 15.42
C ASN A 172 26.90 4.12 15.62
N LYS A 173 25.90 4.81 16.18
CA LYS A 173 26.00 6.23 16.53
C LYS A 173 26.92 6.49 17.72
N GLY A 174 27.10 5.51 18.59
CA GLY A 174 27.89 5.64 19.81
C GLY A 174 27.13 6.38 20.94
N PHE A 175 27.50 6.08 22.18
CA PHE A 175 26.84 6.62 23.38
C PHE A 175 27.54 7.86 23.95
N THR A 176 28.70 8.23 23.41
CA THR A 176 29.54 9.32 23.93
C THR A 176 29.33 10.64 23.18
N THR A 177 28.81 10.58 21.95
CA THR A 177 28.57 11.76 21.12
C THR A 177 27.16 12.30 21.34
N PRO A 178 26.99 13.63 21.54
CA PRO A 178 25.67 14.24 21.58
C PRO A 178 24.87 13.92 20.32
N TRP A 179 23.59 13.59 20.48
CA TRP A 179 22.73 13.26 19.35
C TRP A 179 22.47 14.50 18.50
N ASP A 180 22.59 14.33 17.18
CA ASP A 180 22.23 15.34 16.20
C ASP A 180 20.71 15.36 15.95
N TRP A 181 20.22 16.44 15.32
CA TRP A 181 18.82 16.56 14.93
C TRP A 181 18.32 15.36 14.11
N GLN A 182 19.17 14.84 13.23
CA GLN A 182 18.87 13.67 12.40
C GLN A 182 18.56 12.44 13.24
N SER A 183 19.27 12.22 14.35
CA SER A 183 19.03 11.11 15.27
C SER A 183 17.65 11.22 15.92
N TYR A 184 17.28 12.40 16.40
CA TYR A 184 15.95 12.63 16.97
C TYR A 184 14.84 12.40 15.93
N VAL A 185 14.97 12.96 14.73
CA VAL A 185 13.98 12.80 13.66
C VAL A 185 13.84 11.34 13.24
N THR A 186 14.95 10.61 13.13
CA THR A 186 14.93 9.21 12.71
C THR A 186 14.24 8.34 13.77
N ILE A 187 14.61 8.48 15.06
CA ILE A 187 14.03 7.69 16.15
C ILE A 187 12.56 8.03 16.36
N LEU A 188 12.22 9.32 16.47
CA LEU A 188 10.84 9.76 16.68
C LEU A 188 9.97 9.48 15.46
N GLY A 189 10.48 9.71 14.25
CA GLY A 189 9.76 9.45 13.00
C GLY A 189 9.43 7.98 12.84
N MET A 190 10.39 7.09 13.07
CA MET A 190 10.19 5.65 12.96
C MET A 190 9.28 5.10 14.06
N THR A 191 9.44 5.58 15.30
CA THR A 191 8.54 5.23 16.41
C THR A 191 7.12 5.71 16.12
N GLY A 192 6.97 6.96 15.68
CA GLY A 192 5.70 7.55 15.30
C GLY A 192 5.00 6.78 14.18
N MET A 193 5.74 6.35 13.16
CA MET A 193 5.19 5.56 12.05
C MET A 193 4.67 4.20 12.53
N ASN A 194 5.40 3.51 13.41
CA ASN A 194 4.92 2.26 14.02
C ASN A 194 3.67 2.48 14.87
N LEU A 195 3.60 3.56 15.65
CA LEU A 195 2.40 3.93 16.41
C LEU A 195 1.21 4.23 15.50
N VAL A 196 1.43 4.89 14.34
CA VAL A 196 0.39 5.11 13.33
C VAL A 196 -0.14 3.78 12.77
N LEU A 197 0.76 2.84 12.44
CA LEU A 197 0.35 1.50 11.98
C LEU A 197 -0.45 0.74 13.04
N ILE A 198 -0.03 0.80 14.31
CA ILE A 198 -0.79 0.24 15.45
C ILE A 198 -2.16 0.93 15.56
N GLY A 199 -2.22 2.25 15.46
CA GLY A 199 -3.45 3.03 15.49
C GLY A 199 -4.41 2.65 14.37
N PHE A 200 -3.92 2.45 13.15
CA PHE A 200 -4.73 1.93 12.04
C PHE A 200 -5.20 0.51 12.30
N GLY A 201 -4.33 -0.40 12.77
CA GLY A 201 -4.72 -1.75 13.15
C GLY A 201 -5.82 -1.77 14.20
N TYR A 202 -5.69 -0.95 15.25
CA TYR A 202 -6.71 -0.78 16.28
C TYR A 202 -8.03 -0.26 15.72
N LYS A 203 -7.98 0.75 14.83
CA LYS A 203 -9.16 1.28 14.14
C LYS A 203 -9.84 0.22 13.26
N PHE A 204 -9.10 -0.66 12.59
CA PHE A 204 -9.69 -1.77 11.82
C PHE A 204 -10.33 -2.83 12.72
N LEU A 205 -9.70 -3.16 13.86
CA LEU A 205 -10.21 -4.15 14.81
C LEU A 205 -11.43 -3.67 15.59
N ARG A 206 -11.51 -2.39 15.96
CA ARG A 206 -12.60 -1.85 16.80
C ARG A 206 -13.54 -0.90 16.08
N GLY A 207 -13.16 -0.42 14.91
CA GLY A 207 -13.95 0.53 14.13
C GLY A 207 -15.23 -0.09 13.57
N GLN A 208 -16.13 0.80 13.17
CA GLN A 208 -17.37 0.45 12.48
C GLN A 208 -17.06 -0.10 11.09
N LYS A 209 -17.94 -0.96 10.56
CA LYS A 209 -17.81 -1.46 9.17
C LYS A 209 -17.76 -0.27 8.21
N SER A 210 -16.75 -0.25 7.33
CA SER A 210 -16.65 0.80 6.31
C SER A 210 -17.86 0.75 5.37
N ASP A 211 -18.14 -0.45 4.86
CA ASP A 211 -19.31 -0.78 4.07
C ASP A 211 -20.44 -1.31 4.99
N PRO A 212 -21.63 -0.70 4.99
CA PRO A 212 -22.76 -1.14 5.81
C PRO A 212 -23.36 -2.49 5.35
N HIS A 213 -23.25 -2.84 4.08
CA HIS A 213 -23.86 -4.04 3.48
C HIS A 213 -22.90 -5.23 3.47
N GLN A 214 -21.59 -4.99 3.59
CA GLN A 214 -20.57 -6.04 3.55
C GLN A 214 -20.85 -7.23 4.49
N ALA A 215 -20.82 -8.42 3.90
CA ALA A 215 -20.94 -9.69 4.60
C ALA A 215 -19.88 -9.83 5.70
N TYR A 216 -20.24 -10.50 6.81
CA TYR A 216 -19.34 -10.63 7.96
C TYR A 216 -18.03 -11.36 7.63
N LYS A 217 -18.11 -12.41 6.79
CA LYS A 217 -16.95 -13.17 6.31
C LYS A 217 -15.98 -12.26 5.55
N ASP A 218 -16.48 -11.43 4.64
CA ASP A 218 -15.69 -10.51 3.83
C ASP A 218 -15.06 -9.42 4.68
N GLN A 219 -15.80 -8.91 5.66
CA GLN A 219 -15.28 -7.95 6.63
C GLN A 219 -14.11 -8.56 7.42
N ARG A 220 -14.25 -9.80 7.93
CA ARG A 220 -13.16 -10.47 8.66
C ARG A 220 -11.94 -10.68 7.76
N GLN A 221 -12.14 -11.05 6.50
CA GLN A 221 -11.04 -11.23 5.54
C GLN A 221 -10.33 -9.90 5.23
N SER A 222 -11.08 -8.80 5.09
CA SER A 222 -10.52 -7.46 4.92
C SER A 222 -9.67 -7.06 6.13
N ILE A 223 -10.19 -7.24 7.35
CA ILE A 223 -9.44 -6.97 8.60
C ILE A 223 -8.18 -7.83 8.66
N LYS A 224 -8.29 -9.13 8.36
CA LYS A 224 -7.16 -10.07 8.32
C LYS A 224 -6.05 -9.56 7.40
N THR A 225 -6.44 -9.13 6.21
CA THR A 225 -5.52 -8.65 5.19
C THR A 225 -4.83 -7.37 5.65
N MET A 226 -5.59 -6.37 6.12
CA MET A 226 -5.04 -5.08 6.54
C MET A 226 -4.11 -5.20 7.76
N ILE A 227 -4.47 -6.02 8.76
CA ILE A 227 -3.60 -6.27 9.92
C ILE A 227 -2.26 -6.85 9.50
N ARG A 228 -2.26 -7.81 8.57
CA ARG A 228 -1.01 -8.38 8.06
C ARG A 228 -0.19 -7.35 7.27
N VAL A 229 -0.83 -6.53 6.44
CA VAL A 229 -0.15 -5.43 5.71
C VAL A 229 0.55 -4.50 6.70
N PHE A 230 -0.12 -4.10 7.79
CA PHE A 230 0.49 -3.21 8.80
C PHE A 230 1.65 -3.87 9.55
N VAL A 231 1.53 -5.14 9.92
CA VAL A 231 2.61 -5.86 10.62
C VAL A 231 3.81 -6.07 9.70
N PHE A 232 3.59 -6.44 8.44
CA PHE A 232 4.70 -6.56 7.48
C PHE A 232 5.33 -5.21 7.14
N ALA A 233 4.54 -4.14 7.01
CA ALA A 233 5.09 -2.79 6.82
C ALA A 233 6.01 -2.39 7.99
N SER A 234 5.63 -2.68 9.24
CA SER A 234 6.44 -2.44 10.43
C SER A 234 7.79 -3.20 10.39
N ILE A 235 7.76 -4.49 10.03
CA ILE A 235 8.98 -5.30 9.84
C ILE A 235 9.87 -4.70 8.75
N LEU A 236 9.30 -4.44 7.58
CA LEU A 236 10.03 -3.99 6.40
C LEU A 236 10.69 -2.63 6.62
N MET A 237 9.99 -1.67 7.23
CA MET A 237 10.57 -0.36 7.56
C MET A 237 11.76 -0.51 8.50
N SER A 238 11.66 -1.39 9.51
CA SER A 238 12.74 -1.60 10.48
C SER A 238 13.97 -2.24 9.83
N LEU A 239 13.77 -3.27 9.01
CA LEU A 239 14.86 -3.91 8.27
C LEU A 239 15.50 -2.96 7.26
N GLN A 240 14.71 -2.13 6.57
CA GLN A 240 15.23 -1.19 5.59
C GLN A 240 16.16 -0.16 6.21
N LEU A 241 15.83 0.35 7.39
CA LEU A 241 16.71 1.30 8.07
C LEU A 241 18.03 0.68 8.52
N ILE A 242 18.03 -0.62 8.89
CA ILE A 242 19.28 -1.35 9.14
C ILE A 242 20.12 -1.42 7.86
N VAL A 243 19.50 -1.77 6.72
CA VAL A 243 20.18 -1.83 5.42
C VAL A 243 20.79 -0.48 5.04
N PHE A 244 20.04 0.62 5.21
CA PHE A 244 20.55 1.96 4.93
C PHE A 244 21.67 2.37 5.86
N ASP A 245 21.56 2.13 7.16
CA ASP A 245 22.63 2.44 8.10
C ASP A 245 23.90 1.63 7.79
N ALA A 246 23.76 0.36 7.41
CA ALA A 246 24.87 -0.48 6.96
C ALA A 246 25.52 0.04 5.66
N ILE A 247 24.72 0.45 4.66
CA ILE A 247 25.25 1.04 3.41
C ILE A 247 26.06 2.30 3.72
N ASN A 248 25.51 3.17 4.58
CA ASN A 248 26.13 4.43 4.95
C ASN A 248 27.45 4.24 5.70
N GLN A 249 27.53 3.30 6.63
CA GLN A 249 28.75 3.04 7.39
C GLN A 249 29.88 2.46 6.55
N ASN A 250 29.55 1.68 5.52
CA ASN A 250 30.53 1.04 4.66
C ASN A 250 30.91 1.88 3.43
N GLY A 251 30.34 3.09 3.26
CA GLY A 251 30.59 3.94 2.09
C GLY A 251 30.07 3.32 0.79
N TRP A 252 28.97 2.57 0.87
CA TRP A 252 28.36 1.86 -0.26
C TRP A 252 27.28 2.69 -0.96
N ASP A 253 27.48 4.00 -1.06
CA ASP A 253 26.45 4.98 -1.46
C ASP A 253 25.78 4.62 -2.81
N ARG A 254 26.53 4.01 -3.75
CA ARG A 254 26.00 3.52 -5.04
C ARG A 254 24.87 2.49 -4.92
N PHE A 255 24.78 1.78 -3.80
CA PHE A 255 23.74 0.77 -3.55
C PHE A 255 22.48 1.36 -2.91
N GLU A 256 22.51 2.58 -2.40
CA GLU A 256 21.34 3.22 -1.78
C GLU A 256 20.13 3.30 -2.72
N PRO A 257 20.23 3.81 -3.97
CA PRO A 257 19.08 3.86 -4.86
C PRO A 257 18.58 2.46 -5.23
N ILE A 258 19.46 1.47 -5.33
CA ILE A 258 19.10 0.07 -5.58
C ILE A 258 18.29 -0.48 -4.41
N ALA A 259 18.80 -0.33 -3.19
CA ALA A 259 18.14 -0.79 -1.97
C ALA A 259 16.78 -0.10 -1.78
N MET A 260 16.67 1.20 -2.10
CA MET A 260 15.40 1.94 -2.03
C MET A 260 14.37 1.41 -3.05
N SER A 261 14.80 1.15 -4.29
CA SER A 261 13.93 0.58 -5.31
C SER A 261 13.46 -0.83 -4.97
N ILE A 262 14.33 -1.66 -4.39
CA ILE A 262 13.96 -2.99 -3.88
C ILE A 262 12.93 -2.84 -2.77
N TYR A 263 13.18 -1.97 -1.81
CA TYR A 263 12.27 -1.70 -0.70
C TYR A 263 10.87 -1.31 -1.18
N PHE A 264 10.77 -0.37 -2.12
CA PHE A 264 9.48 0.04 -2.67
C PHE A 264 8.73 -1.08 -3.40
N GLN A 265 9.45 -1.94 -4.13
CA GLN A 265 8.86 -3.13 -4.74
C GLN A 265 8.30 -4.07 -3.68
N ILE A 266 9.07 -4.35 -2.63
CA ILE A 266 8.63 -5.22 -1.52
C ILE A 266 7.42 -4.62 -0.81
N VAL A 267 7.41 -3.31 -0.52
CA VAL A 267 6.26 -2.62 0.08
C VAL A 267 4.99 -2.79 -0.75
N ILE A 268 5.09 -2.67 -2.07
CA ILE A 268 3.93 -2.81 -2.95
C ILE A 268 3.47 -4.26 -3.08
N ILE A 269 4.40 -5.23 -3.07
CA ILE A 269 4.09 -6.66 -3.04
C ILE A 269 3.32 -7.03 -1.78
N PHE A 270 3.80 -6.61 -0.60
CA PHE A 270 3.17 -6.91 0.68
C PHE A 270 1.99 -5.98 1.02
N GLY A 271 1.85 -4.86 0.31
CA GLY A 271 0.69 -3.97 0.37
C GLY A 271 -0.39 -4.39 -0.63
N VAL A 272 -0.31 -3.82 -1.83
CA VAL A 272 -1.30 -4.02 -2.91
C VAL A 272 -1.35 -5.49 -3.34
N GLY A 273 -0.20 -6.14 -3.51
CA GLY A 273 -0.14 -7.53 -3.93
C GLY A 273 -0.84 -8.47 -2.95
N GLN A 274 -0.62 -8.27 -1.65
CA GLN A 274 -1.27 -9.05 -0.61
C GLN A 274 -2.78 -8.81 -0.57
N VAL A 275 -3.24 -7.56 -0.76
CA VAL A 275 -4.68 -7.26 -0.89
C VAL A 275 -5.31 -8.01 -2.05
N LEU A 276 -4.68 -7.99 -3.22
CA LEU A 276 -5.18 -8.68 -4.42
C LEU A 276 -5.17 -10.21 -4.28
N GLN A 277 -4.21 -10.78 -3.55
CA GLN A 277 -4.12 -12.22 -3.33
C GLN A 277 -5.08 -12.75 -2.27
N MET A 278 -5.23 -12.02 -1.16
CA MET A 278 -6.05 -12.45 -0.03
C MET A 278 -7.53 -12.10 -0.18
N PHE A 279 -7.85 -11.09 -0.98
CA PHE A 279 -9.21 -10.60 -1.19
C PHE A 279 -9.64 -10.83 -2.64
N LYS A 280 -9.70 -12.11 -3.00
CA LYS A 280 -10.14 -12.60 -4.32
C LYS A 280 -11.57 -12.18 -4.59
N ILE A 281 -11.86 -11.72 -5.81
CA ILE A 281 -13.17 -11.17 -6.15
C ILE A 281 -14.24 -12.27 -6.16
N GLU A 282 -13.83 -13.49 -6.47
CA GLU A 282 -14.67 -14.68 -6.58
C GLU A 282 -15.19 -15.17 -5.23
N ASP A 283 -14.51 -14.82 -4.14
CA ASP A 283 -14.85 -15.23 -2.77
C ASP A 283 -15.77 -14.22 -2.06
N ILE A 284 -16.03 -13.06 -2.68
CA ILE A 284 -16.85 -11.97 -2.11
C ILE A 284 -18.33 -12.29 -2.30
N ASP A 285 -19.10 -12.14 -1.22
CA ASP A 285 -20.55 -12.28 -1.28
C ASP A 285 -21.16 -10.98 -1.82
N PHE A 286 -21.55 -11.00 -3.09
CA PHE A 286 -22.23 -9.85 -3.72
C PHE A 286 -23.75 -9.86 -3.50
N ASP A 287 -24.35 -10.94 -3.00
CA ASP A 287 -25.80 -11.02 -2.85
C ASP A 287 -26.34 -10.04 -1.80
N VAL A 288 -25.50 -9.66 -0.81
CA VAL A 288 -25.81 -8.61 0.16
C VAL A 288 -26.11 -7.24 -0.47
N TYR A 289 -25.72 -7.03 -1.73
CA TYR A 289 -25.97 -5.78 -2.45
C TYR A 289 -27.23 -5.79 -3.33
N LYS A 290 -27.95 -6.90 -3.41
CA LYS A 290 -29.26 -6.98 -4.07
C LYS A 290 -30.32 -6.20 -3.30
N GLU A 291 -31.40 -5.81 -3.97
CA GLU A 291 -32.57 -5.27 -3.28
C GLU A 291 -33.10 -6.25 -2.23
N ASP A 292 -33.59 -5.73 -1.11
CA ASP A 292 -34.26 -6.58 -0.13
C ASP A 292 -35.51 -7.17 -0.79
N ALA A 293 -35.75 -8.47 -0.59
CA ALA A 293 -36.97 -9.10 -1.07
C ALA A 293 -38.17 -8.30 -0.53
N LYS A 294 -38.96 -7.72 -1.43
CA LYS A 294 -40.21 -7.07 -1.05
C LYS A 294 -41.07 -8.16 -0.42
N LEU A 295 -41.32 -8.06 0.88
CA LEU A 295 -42.38 -8.83 1.52
C LEU A 295 -43.67 -8.43 0.80
N VAL A 296 -44.17 -9.30 -0.06
CA VAL A 296 -45.49 -9.18 -0.71
C VAL A 296 -46.55 -9.58 0.31
#